data_AF-A0A4P6UZ18-F1
#
_entry.id   AF-A0A4P6UZ18-F1
#
_cell.length_a   1.000
_cell.length_b   1.000
_cell.length_c   1.000
_cell.angle_alpha   90.00
_cell.angle_beta   90.00
_cell.angle_gamma   90.00
#
_symmetry.space_group_name_H-M   'P 1'
#
loop_
_entity.id
_entity.type
_entity.pdbx_description
1 polymer ?
#
loop_
_entity_poly.entity_id
_entity_poly.type
_entity_poly.pdbx_seq_one_letter_code
_entity_poly.pdbx_strand_id
1 'polypeptide(L)'
;MIDRSKLIRTDGVVFDPVDYAVLVEPLGEDDGGGWMARIPALPGCVGDGETEQQAIDDVRLAALEWADATIEGGHTLPPPGPISLQAAE
;
A
#
# COMPACT_ATOMS: atom_id res chain seq x y z
N MET A 1 3.68 9.21 15.82
CA MET A 1 4.20 7.83 15.88
C MET A 1 2.98 6.93 15.84
N ILE A 2 2.82 6.17 14.76
CA ILE A 2 1.66 5.30 14.53
C ILE A 2 1.73 4.14 15.53
N ASP A 3 0.69 3.97 16.35
CA ASP A 3 0.58 2.85 17.28
C ASP A 3 0.04 1.62 16.56
N ARG A 4 0.94 0.86 15.95
CA ARG A 4 0.60 -0.30 15.11
C ARG A 4 -0.27 -1.35 15.81
N SER A 5 -0.24 -1.41 17.14
CA SER A 5 -1.07 -2.33 17.93
C SER A 5 -2.58 -2.07 17.81
N LYS A 6 -2.98 -0.86 17.38
CA LYS A 6 -4.38 -0.45 17.19
C LYS A 6 -4.88 -0.66 15.77
N LEU A 7 -3.99 -0.92 14.81
CA LEU A 7 -4.35 -1.14 13.43
C LEU A 7 -4.85 -2.58 13.29
N ILE A 8 -6.13 -2.82 13.57
CA ILE A 8 -6.74 -4.15 13.51
C ILE A 8 -7.63 -4.23 12.27
N ARG A 9 -7.40 -5.26 11.45
CA ARG A 9 -8.21 -5.58 10.28
C ARG A 9 -9.58 -6.11 10.67
N THR A 10 -10.53 -6.10 9.74
CA THR A 10 -11.88 -6.64 9.96
C THR A 10 -11.90 -8.13 10.35
N ASP A 11 -10.84 -8.88 10.05
CA ASP A 11 -10.69 -10.29 10.45
C ASP A 11 -10.02 -10.47 11.83
N GLY A 12 -9.70 -9.38 12.54
CA GLY A 12 -9.16 -9.40 13.90
C GLY A 12 -7.63 -9.55 13.98
N VAL A 13 -6.94 -9.60 12.84
CA VAL A 13 -5.47 -9.66 12.77
C VAL A 13 -4.89 -8.25 12.74
N VAL A 14 -3.73 -8.06 13.37
CA VAL A 14 -2.97 -6.81 13.31
C VAL A 14 -2.57 -6.54 11.85
N PHE A 15 -2.78 -5.32 11.39
CA PHE A 15 -2.40 -4.88 10.06
C PHE A 15 -0.88 -4.86 9.93
N ASP A 16 -0.38 -5.65 8.98
CA ASP A 16 1.00 -5.58 8.51
C ASP A 16 1.00 -5.43 6.98
N PRO A 17 1.59 -4.38 6.41
CA PRO A 17 1.71 -4.20 4.97
C PRO A 17 2.35 -5.39 4.24
N VAL A 18 3.18 -6.20 4.91
CA VAL A 18 3.81 -7.38 4.29
C VAL A 18 2.82 -8.49 3.93
N ASP A 19 1.62 -8.48 4.52
CA ASP A 19 0.56 -9.44 4.20
C ASP A 19 -0.16 -9.12 2.88
N TYR A 20 0.09 -7.94 2.31
CA TYR A 20 -0.61 -7.44 1.14
C TYR A 20 0.24 -7.55 -0.11
N ALA A 21 -0.41 -7.90 -1.23
CA ALA A 21 0.25 -7.90 -2.53
C ALA A 21 0.64 -6.48 -2.94
N VAL A 22 1.89 -6.33 -3.40
CA VAL A 22 2.41 -5.11 -3.99
C VAL A 22 2.56 -5.33 -5.49
N LEU A 23 1.96 -4.45 -6.29
CA LEU A 23 2.21 -4.37 -7.74
C LEU A 23 3.28 -3.31 -7.96
N VAL A 24 4.33 -3.65 -8.70
CA VAL A 24 5.46 -2.77 -9.00
C VAL A 24 5.59 -2.65 -10.51
N GLU A 25 5.74 -1.43 -11.02
CA GLU A 25 5.88 -1.15 -12.44
C GLU A 25 6.88 -0.03 -12.70
N PRO A 26 7.65 -0.11 -13.80
CA PRO A 26 8.54 0.97 -14.18
C PRO A 26 7.73 2.17 -14.66
N LEU A 27 8.17 3.37 -14.31
CA LEU A 27 7.61 4.60 -14.85
C LEU A 27 8.32 4.97 -16.15
N GLY A 28 7.57 5.56 -17.09
CA GLY A 28 8.13 6.11 -18.31
C GLY A 28 9.10 7.25 -18.01
N GLU A 29 10.06 7.48 -18.91
CA GLU A 29 11.02 8.59 -18.74
C GLU A 29 10.33 9.97 -18.68
N ASP A 30 9.19 10.14 -19.37
CA ASP A 30 8.39 11.37 -19.35
C ASP A 30 7.67 11.58 -18.00
N ASP A 31 7.38 10.49 -17.28
CA ASP A 31 6.78 10.48 -15.94
C ASP A 31 7.83 10.58 -14.81
N GLY A 32 9.09 10.87 -15.15
CA GLY A 32 10.20 11.01 -14.20
C GLY A 32 11.08 9.76 -14.06
N GLY A 33 10.75 8.65 -14.73
CA GLY A 33 11.47 7.39 -14.64
C GLY A 33 11.36 6.73 -13.25
N GLY A 34 12.19 5.73 -12.99
CA GLY A 34 12.14 4.95 -11.76
C GLY A 34 10.98 3.96 -11.73
N TRP A 35 10.41 3.74 -10.55
CA TRP A 35 9.44 2.69 -10.27
C TRP A 35 8.31 3.21 -9.39
N MET A 36 7.10 2.73 -9.67
CA MET A 36 5.92 2.94 -8.87
C MET A 36 5.43 1.61 -8.30
N ALA A 37 4.98 1.64 -7.06
CA ALA A 37 4.37 0.53 -6.37
C ALA A 37 2.98 0.90 -5.84
N ARG A 38 2.03 -0.04 -5.89
CA ARG A 38 0.67 0.12 -5.35
C ARG A 38 0.22 -1.14 -4.62
N ILE A 39 -0.67 -0.97 -3.63
CA ILE A 39 -1.34 -2.09 -2.96
C ILE A 39 -2.81 -2.10 -3.40
N PRO A 40 -3.24 -3.01 -4.30
CA PRO A 40 -4.60 -2.99 -4.86
C PRO A 40 -5.71 -3.10 -3.82
N ALA A 41 -5.44 -3.78 -2.70
CA ALA A 41 -6.38 -3.92 -1.59
C ALA A 41 -6.51 -2.64 -0.74
N LEU A 42 -5.62 -1.66 -0.92
CA LEU A 42 -5.59 -0.37 -0.22
C LEU A 42 -5.66 0.76 -1.26
N PRO A 43 -6.85 1.10 -1.77
CA PRO A 43 -7.00 2.09 -2.83
C PRO A 43 -6.41 3.45 -2.44
N GLY A 44 -5.59 4.01 -3.34
CA GLY A 44 -4.88 5.26 -3.12
C GLY A 44 -3.55 5.12 -2.38
N CYS A 45 -3.18 3.92 -1.93
CA CYS A 45 -1.86 3.64 -1.36
C CYS A 45 -0.85 3.38 -2.49
N VAL A 46 0.01 4.38 -2.74
CA VAL A 46 1.04 4.38 -3.77
C VAL A 46 2.37 4.74 -3.10
N GLY A 47 3.46 4.17 -3.61
CA GLY A 47 4.81 4.62 -3.30
C GLY A 47 5.68 4.59 -4.55
N ASP A 48 6.81 5.28 -4.52
CA ASP A 48 7.73 5.40 -5.64
C ASP A 48 9.20 5.26 -5.22
N GLY A 49 10.07 5.06 -6.21
CA GLY A 49 11.50 5.04 -5.97
C GLY A 49 12.33 4.86 -7.22
N GLU A 50 13.63 5.17 -7.14
CA GLU A 50 14.56 4.98 -8.25
C GLU A 50 14.77 3.49 -8.59
N THR A 51 14.42 2.61 -7.65
CA THR A 51 14.51 1.15 -7.78
C THR A 51 13.21 0.47 -7.35
N GLU A 52 12.97 -0.75 -7.84
CA GLU A 52 11.85 -1.60 -7.43
C GLU A 52 11.73 -1.72 -5.90
N GLN A 53 12.88 -1.93 -5.24
CA GLN A 53 12.94 -2.10 -3.80
C GLN A 53 12.56 -0.82 -3.04
N GLN A 54 13.04 0.34 -3.50
CA GLN A 54 12.65 1.62 -2.89
C GLN A 54 11.15 1.87 -3.02
N ALA A 55 10.54 1.60 -4.19
CA ALA A 55 9.10 1.74 -4.36
C ALA A 55 8.31 0.79 -3.44
N ILE A 56 8.79 -0.45 -3.24
CA ILE A 56 8.19 -1.40 -2.29
C ILE A 56 8.29 -0.91 -0.85
N ASP A 57 9.44 -0.38 -0.44
CA ASP A 57 9.65 0.12 0.92
C ASP A 57 8.79 1.37 1.18
N ASP A 58 8.68 2.25 0.18
CA ASP A 58 7.88 3.46 0.24
C ASP A 58 6.37 3.15 0.33
N VAL A 59 5.84 2.27 -0.54
CA VAL A 59 4.41 1.92 -0.48
C VAL A 59 4.03 1.21 0.83
N ARG A 60 4.96 0.48 1.45
CA ARG A 60 4.72 -0.14 2.76
C ARG A 60 4.69 0.88 3.89
N LEU A 61 5.47 1.96 3.78
CA LEU A 61 5.38 3.09 4.70
C LEU A 61 4.05 3.82 4.51
N ALA A 62 3.69 4.13 3.26
CA ALA A 62 2.42 4.76 2.91
C ALA A 62 1.21 3.92 3.39
N ALA A 63 1.31 2.60 3.35
CA ALA A 63 0.26 1.70 3.83
C ALA A 63 -0.01 1.83 5.34
N LEU A 64 1.03 2.11 6.14
CA LEU A 64 0.86 2.34 7.58
C LEU A 64 0.16 3.67 7.83
N GLU A 65 0.52 4.73 7.10
CA GLU A 65 -0.11 6.04 7.20
C GLU A 65 -1.57 5.99 6.72
N TRP A 66 -1.82 5.28 5.62
CA TRP A 66 -3.16 5.01 5.10
C TRP A 66 -4.02 4.29 6.15
N ALA A 67 -3.46 3.27 6.82
CA ALA A 67 -4.18 2.51 7.83
C ALA A 67 -4.52 3.35 9.07
N ASP A 68 -3.57 4.17 9.55
CA ASP A 68 -3.78 5.09 10.67
C ASP A 68 -4.90 6.09 10.35
N ALA A 69 -4.79 6.78 9.22
CA ALA A 69 -5.80 7.74 8.76
C ALA A 69 -7.18 7.11 8.53
N THR A 70 -7.22 5.87 8.02
CA THR A 70 -8.47 5.12 7.81
C THR A 70 -9.18 4.84 9.13
N ILE A 71 -8.44 4.41 10.16
CA ILE A 71 -8.98 4.17 11.50
C ILE A 71 -9.40 5.48 12.17
N GLU A 72 -8.58 6.55 12.07
CA GLU A 72 -8.92 7.88 12.60
C GLU A 72 -10.18 8.46 11.95
N GLY A 73 -10.41 8.16 10.67
CA GLY A 73 -11.63 8.50 9.93
C GLY A 73 -12.86 7.66 10.30
N GLY A 74 -12.73 6.67 11.19
CA GLY A 74 -13.83 5.78 11.59
C GLY A 74 -14.15 4.68 10.59
N HIS A 75 -13.25 4.40 9.65
CA HIS A 75 -13.36 3.30 8.70
C HIS A 75 -12.64 2.05 9.22
N THR A 76 -12.81 0.92 8.52
CA THR A 76 -12.21 -0.36 8.89
C THR A 76 -11.12 -0.78 7.90
N LEU A 77 -10.08 -1.46 8.39
CA LEU A 77 -8.99 -1.96 7.56
C LEU A 77 -9.40 -3.28 6.87
N PRO A 78 -9.35 -3.36 5.53
CA PRO A 78 -9.71 -4.57 4.80
C PRO A 78 -8.64 -5.66 4.96
N PRO A 79 -8.98 -6.96 4.93
CA PRO A 79 -7.99 -8.02 4.84
C PRO A 79 -7.28 -7.98 3.47
N PRO A 80 -6.13 -8.66 3.32
CA PRO A 80 -5.51 -8.89 2.02
C PRO A 80 -6.54 -9.49 1.06
N GLY A 81 -6.79 -8.77 -0.03
CA GLY A 81 -7.73 -9.16 -1.06
C GLY A 81 -7.07 -9.98 -2.17
N PRO A 82 -7.87 -10.65 -3.02
CA PRO A 82 -7.36 -11.25 -4.24
C PRO A 82 -6.71 -10.17 -5.11
N ILE A 83 -5.62 -10.53 -5.79
CA ILE A 83 -4.98 -9.63 -6.77
C ILE A 83 -5.91 -9.54 -7.97
N SER A 84 -6.65 -8.44 -8.09
CA SER A 84 -7.30 -8.07 -9.35
C SER A 84 -6.31 -7.26 -10.17
N LEU A 85 -5.75 -7.91 -11.20
CA LEU A 85 -4.98 -7.23 -12.24
C LEU A 85 -5.96 -6.46 -13.12
N GLN A 86 -6.27 -5.23 -12.75
CA GLN A 86 -6.86 -4.30 -13.71
C GLN A 86 -5.70 -3.73 -14.52
N ALA A 87 -5.73 -3.96 -15.84
CA ALA A 87 -4.78 -3.34 -16.75
C ALA A 87 -4.86 -1.82 -16.56
N ALA A 88 -3.71 -1.17 -16.37
CA ALA A 88 -3.64 0.27 -16.51
C ALA A 88 -4.06 0.59 -17.95
N GLU A 89 -5.15 1.35 -18.09
CA GLU A 89 -5.62 1.91 -19.38
C GLU A 89 -4.75 3.11 -19.78
#